data_AF-A0A4Q5RQN7-F1
#
_entry.id   AF-A0A4Q5RQN7-F1
#
_cell.length_a   1.000
_cell.length_b   1.000
_cell.length_c   1.000
_cell.angle_alpha   90.00
_cell.angle_beta   90.00
_cell.angle_gamma   90.00
#
_symmetry.space_group_name_H-M   'P 1'
#
loop_
_entity.id
_entity.type
_entity.pdbx_description
1 polymer ?
#
loop_
_entity_poly.entity_id
_entity_poly.type
_entity_poly.pdbx_seq_one_letter_code
_entity_poly.pdbx_strand_id
1 'polypeptide(L)'
;MNDNGNHSKQYKADDIRRYLDGGMSSAEMHAIEKAALDDPFLSDAIDGYATLKDKEQQQAASATRLQLDAAFRSRISDKKKSGARVIGFKRWQTAAAAAIIITAGVLGYQAYD
;
A
#
# COMPACT_ATOMS: atom_id res chain seq x y z
N MET A 1 9.25 -20.25 58.77
CA MET A 1 9.83 -19.52 57.63
C MET A 1 9.06 -19.99 56.40
N ASN A 2 8.37 -19.08 55.71
CA ASN A 2 7.55 -19.43 54.55
C ASN A 2 8.41 -19.25 53.30
N ASP A 3 8.81 -20.37 52.71
CA ASP A 3 9.63 -20.40 51.51
C ASP A 3 8.70 -20.27 50.29
N ASN A 4 8.14 -19.07 50.07
CA ASN A 4 7.42 -18.75 48.84
C ASN A 4 8.44 -18.50 47.72
N GLY A 5 9.04 -19.57 47.23
CA GLY A 5 9.82 -19.57 46.00
C GLY A 5 8.88 -19.31 44.83
N ASN A 6 8.70 -18.04 44.46
CA ASN A 6 8.10 -17.65 43.18
C ASN A 6 8.99 -18.17 42.06
N HIS A 7 8.74 -19.40 41.60
CA HIS A 7 9.36 -19.92 40.38
C HIS A 7 8.71 -19.16 39.21
N SER A 8 9.27 -18.00 38.86
CA SER A 8 8.89 -17.32 37.63
C SER A 8 9.13 -18.28 36.46
N LYS A 9 8.11 -18.45 35.63
CA LYS A 9 8.21 -19.29 34.44
C LYS A 9 9.33 -18.72 33.57
N GLN A 10 10.36 -19.52 33.33
CA GLN A 10 11.47 -19.15 32.46
C GLN A 10 11.01 -19.22 31.00
N TYR A 11 11.07 -18.10 30.29
CA TYR A 11 10.71 -18.00 28.88
C TYR A 11 11.95 -18.12 28.01
N LYS A 12 11.85 -18.88 26.92
CA LYS A 12 12.93 -19.04 25.95
C LYS A 12 12.71 -18.13 24.74
N ALA A 13 13.74 -17.99 23.91
CA ALA A 13 13.67 -17.22 22.67
C ALA A 13 12.48 -17.66 21.77
N ASP A 14 12.17 -18.95 21.70
CA ASP A 14 11.06 -19.46 20.89
C ASP A 14 9.69 -19.06 21.45
N ASP A 15 9.58 -18.90 22.78
CA ASP A 15 8.36 -18.38 23.39
C ASP A 15 8.18 -16.90 23.06
N ILE A 16 9.26 -16.10 23.13
CA ILE A 16 9.22 -14.68 22.75
C ILE A 16 8.82 -14.54 21.27
N ARG A 17 9.37 -15.37 20.38
CA ARG A 17 8.98 -15.39 18.96
C ARG A 17 7.50 -15.72 18.78
N ARG A 18 7.01 -16.80 19.40
CA ARG A 18 5.59 -17.17 19.36
C ARG A 18 4.69 -16.05 19.87
N TYR A 19 5.10 -15.37 20.94
CA TYR A 19 4.36 -14.22 21.47
C TYR A 19 4.27 -13.09 20.43
N LEU A 20 5.41 -12.67 19.88
CA LEU A 20 5.49 -11.59 18.89
C LEU A 20 4.80 -11.94 17.56
N ASP A 21 4.68 -13.23 17.23
CA ASP A 21 3.98 -13.73 16.05
C ASP A 21 2.48 -13.95 16.29
N GLY A 22 1.99 -13.75 17.52
CA GLY A 22 0.59 -14.00 17.89
C GLY A 22 0.20 -15.49 17.93
N GLY A 23 1.18 -16.39 18.03
CA GLY A 23 0.99 -17.85 18.09
C GLY A 23 0.75 -18.39 19.50
N MET A 24 0.48 -17.54 20.48
CA MET A 24 0.12 -17.90 21.85
C MET A 24 -1.38 -17.73 22.08
N SER A 25 -1.95 -18.58 22.95
CA SER A 25 -3.30 -18.35 23.45
C SER A 25 -3.38 -17.07 24.30
N SER A 26 -4.58 -16.50 24.45
CA SER A 26 -4.81 -15.31 25.29
C SER A 26 -4.28 -15.47 26.72
N ALA A 27 -4.44 -16.67 27.31
CA ALA A 27 -3.94 -16.96 28.65
C ALA A 27 -2.39 -16.98 28.70
N GLU A 28 -1.74 -17.53 27.67
CA GLU A 28 -0.28 -17.53 27.57
C GLU A 28 0.30 -16.13 27.35
N MET A 29 -0.34 -15.32 26.49
CA MET A 29 0.04 -13.92 26.26
C MET A 29 -0.03 -13.12 27.56
N HIS A 30 -1.12 -13.23 28.31
CA HIS A 30 -1.25 -12.54 29.60
C HIS A 30 -0.23 -13.04 30.63
N ALA A 31 0.10 -14.33 30.62
CA ALA A 31 1.11 -14.89 31.52
C ALA A 31 2.52 -14.37 31.23
N ILE A 32 2.92 -14.26 29.95
CA ILE A 32 4.24 -13.72 29.58
C ILE A 32 4.32 -12.21 29.83
N GLU A 33 3.24 -11.47 29.59
CA GLU A 33 3.15 -10.04 29.93
C GLU A 33 3.31 -9.81 31.42
N LYS A 34 2.62 -10.60 32.25
CA LYS A 34 2.77 -10.52 33.70
C LYS A 34 4.20 -10.87 34.14
N ALA A 35 4.80 -11.91 33.56
CA ALA A 35 6.19 -12.26 33.88
C ALA A 35 7.18 -11.17 33.46
N ALA A 36 6.94 -10.47 32.35
CA ALA A 36 7.79 -9.35 31.91
C ALA A 36 7.70 -8.13 32.85
N LEU A 37 6.59 -7.96 33.58
CA LEU A 37 6.49 -6.92 34.63
C LEU A 37 7.38 -7.26 35.85
N ASP A 38 7.53 -8.54 36.15
CA ASP A 38 8.30 -9.02 37.30
C ASP A 38 9.79 -9.29 36.94
N ASP A 39 10.11 -9.45 35.65
CA ASP A 39 11.44 -9.77 35.13
C ASP A 39 11.92 -8.72 34.10
N PRO A 40 12.79 -7.77 34.52
CA PRO A 40 13.36 -6.76 33.64
C PRO A 40 14.13 -7.32 32.45
N PHE A 41 14.76 -8.49 32.59
CA PHE A 41 15.53 -9.11 31.49
C PHE A 41 14.59 -9.68 30.44
N LEU A 42 13.49 -10.31 30.85
CA LEU A 42 12.47 -10.79 29.92
C LEU A 42 11.83 -9.64 29.14
N SER A 43 11.53 -8.54 29.81
CA SER A 43 10.99 -7.32 29.18
C SER A 43 11.94 -6.77 28.12
N ASP A 44 13.22 -6.59 28.47
CA ASP A 44 14.25 -6.12 27.53
C ASP A 44 14.45 -7.09 26.36
N ALA A 45 14.39 -8.40 26.61
CA ALA A 45 14.46 -9.40 25.57
C ALA A 45 13.28 -9.29 24.59
N ILE A 46 12.04 -9.14 25.08
CA ILE A 46 10.85 -8.97 24.23
C ILE A 46 10.99 -7.74 23.35
N ASP A 47 11.39 -6.59 23.91
CA ASP A 47 11.56 -5.34 23.17
C ASP A 47 12.70 -5.43 22.12
N GLY A 48 13.80 -6.07 22.49
CA GLY A 48 14.91 -6.35 21.58
C GLY A 48 14.49 -7.21 20.38
N TYR A 49 13.75 -8.30 20.62
CA TYR A 49 13.23 -9.15 19.54
C TYR A 49 12.19 -8.43 18.67
N ALA A 50 11.31 -7.62 19.27
CA ALA A 50 10.34 -6.81 18.53
C ALA A 50 11.03 -5.82 17.58
N THR A 51 12.05 -5.12 18.08
CA THR A 51 12.86 -4.17 17.29
C THR A 51 13.56 -4.86 16.11
N LEU A 52 14.11 -6.06 16.31
CA LEU A 52 14.75 -6.83 15.23
C LEU A 52 13.74 -7.23 14.15
N LYS A 53 12.56 -7.71 14.56
CA LYS A 53 11.46 -8.08 13.65
C LYS A 53 11.01 -6.88 12.82
N ASP A 54 10.84 -5.72 13.44
CA ASP A 54 10.45 -4.49 12.74
C ASP A 54 11.50 -4.07 11.71
N LYS A 55 12.80 -4.15 12.06
CA LYS A 55 13.89 -3.85 11.12
C LYS A 55 13.90 -4.80 9.93
N GLU A 56 13.70 -6.09 10.16
CA GLU A 56 13.61 -7.11 9.09
C GLU A 56 12.43 -6.83 8.16
N GLN A 57 11.26 -6.55 8.74
CA GLN A 57 10.05 -6.20 7.98
C GLN A 57 10.22 -4.91 7.17
N GLN A 58 10.85 -3.89 7.74
CA GLN A 58 11.13 -2.63 7.03
C GLN A 58 12.07 -2.85 5.85
N GLN A 59 13.12 -3.66 6.02
CA GLN A 59 14.04 -4.01 4.93
C GLN A 59 13.29 -4.76 3.81
N ALA A 60 12.49 -5.78 4.15
CA ALA A 60 11.69 -6.52 3.19
C ALA A 60 10.66 -5.63 2.46
N ALA A 61 10.01 -4.71 3.19
CA ALA A 61 9.05 -3.76 2.64
C ALA A 61 9.72 -2.76 1.69
N SER A 62 10.93 -2.27 2.01
CA SER A 62 11.65 -1.30 1.18
C SER A 62 12.00 -1.86 -0.21
N ALA A 63 12.48 -3.12 -0.28
CA ALA A 63 12.76 -3.81 -1.54
C ALA A 63 11.49 -3.98 -2.39
N THR A 64 10.37 -4.36 -1.74
CA THR A 64 9.08 -4.54 -2.40
C THR A 64 8.55 -3.21 -2.96
N ARG A 65 8.67 -2.12 -2.20
CA ARG A 65 8.22 -0.78 -2.62
C ARG A 65 8.95 -0.29 -3.87
N LEU A 66 10.27 -0.46 -3.94
CA LEU A 66 11.06 -0.10 -5.12
C LEU A 66 10.61 -0.82 -6.39
N GLN A 67 10.33 -2.12 -6.29
CA GLN A 67 9.83 -2.92 -7.42
C GLN A 67 8.43 -2.48 -7.84
N LEU A 68 7.57 -2.19 -6.87
CA LEU A 68 6.20 -1.75 -7.11
C LEU A 68 6.18 -0.37 -7.80
N ASP A 69 7.01 0.58 -7.34
CA ASP A 69 7.16 1.89 -7.96
C ASP A 69 7.67 1.80 -9.40
N ALA A 70 8.65 0.92 -9.66
CA ALA A 70 9.12 0.64 -11.02
C ALA A 70 8.01 0.08 -11.93
N ALA A 71 7.22 -0.88 -11.42
CA ALA A 71 6.11 -1.49 -12.14
C ALA A 71 4.95 -0.51 -12.39
N PHE A 72 4.67 0.42 -11.47
CA PHE A 72 3.67 1.47 -11.69
C PHE A 72 4.13 2.47 -12.76
N ARG A 73 5.40 2.91 -12.71
CA ARG A 73 5.94 3.89 -13.67
C ARG A 73 5.96 3.36 -15.11
N SER A 74 6.25 2.07 -15.32
CA SER A 74 6.20 1.48 -16.66
C SER A 74 4.78 1.52 -17.25
N ARG A 75 3.77 1.10 -16.47
CA ARG A 75 2.35 1.10 -16.89
C ARG A 75 1.81 2.50 -17.22
N ILE A 76 2.18 3.52 -16.44
CA ILE A 76 1.75 4.90 -16.71
C ILE A 76 2.44 5.45 -17.97
N SER A 77 3.71 5.08 -18.20
CA SER A 77 4.47 5.57 -19.35
C SER A 77 3.99 4.97 -20.68
N ASP A 78 3.58 3.71 -20.70
CA ASP A 78 3.08 3.04 -21.91
C ASP A 78 1.72 3.61 -22.36
N LYS A 79 0.85 4.04 -21.43
CA LYS A 79 -0.40 4.73 -21.78
C LYS A 79 -0.18 6.08 -22.48
N LYS A 80 0.97 6.75 -22.28
CA LYS A 80 1.25 8.04 -22.93
C LYS A 80 1.60 7.91 -24.42
N LYS A 81 2.00 6.72 -24.89
CA LYS A 81 2.32 6.44 -26.30
C LYS A 81 1.10 6.06 -27.14
N SER A 82 0.05 5.50 -26.52
CA SER A 82 -1.27 5.34 -27.16
C SER A 82 -2.08 6.63 -27.02
N GLY A 83 -1.56 7.73 -27.55
CA GLY A 83 -2.32 8.96 -27.67
C GLY A 83 -3.52 8.72 -28.58
N ALA A 84 -4.70 8.50 -28.01
CA ALA A 84 -5.95 8.63 -28.73
C ALA A 84 -5.88 9.99 -29.44
N ARG A 85 -5.94 9.98 -30.78
CA ARG A 85 -5.84 11.19 -31.60
C ARG A 85 -7.04 12.08 -31.28
N VAL A 86 -6.92 12.91 -30.26
CA VAL A 86 -7.94 13.90 -29.92
C VAL A 86 -7.94 14.90 -31.07
N ILE A 87 -8.92 14.78 -31.95
CA ILE A 87 -9.19 15.79 -32.96
C ILE A 87 -9.65 17.02 -32.18
N GLY A 88 -8.75 18.00 -32.03
CA GLY A 88 -9.04 19.21 -31.27
C GLY A 88 -10.31 19.88 -31.78
N PHE A 89 -11.16 20.32 -30.84
CA PHE A 89 -12.50 20.90 -31.04
C PHE A 89 -12.58 21.95 -32.17
N LYS A 90 -11.46 22.67 -32.39
CA LYS A 90 -11.29 23.66 -33.46
C LYS A 90 -11.49 23.10 -34.88
N ARG A 91 -11.06 21.84 -35.14
CA ARG A 91 -11.24 21.19 -36.45
C ARG A 91 -12.70 20.84 -36.72
N TRP A 92 -13.46 20.54 -35.68
CA TRP A 92 -14.90 20.27 -35.77
C TRP A 92 -15.69 21.55 -36.06
N GLN A 93 -15.32 22.68 -35.45
CA GLN A 93 -15.94 23.97 -35.72
C GLN A 93 -15.74 24.44 -37.17
N THR A 94 -14.55 24.24 -37.75
CA THR A 94 -14.31 24.57 -39.18
C THR A 94 -15.19 23.75 -40.12
N ALA A 95 -15.36 22.44 -39.85
CA ALA A 95 -16.23 21.59 -40.65
C ALA A 95 -17.70 22.02 -40.57
N ALA A 96 -18.18 22.37 -39.37
CA ALA A 96 -19.55 22.84 -39.17
C ALA A 96 -19.82 24.17 -39.92
N ALA A 97 -18.89 25.12 -39.86
CA ALA A 97 -19.04 26.39 -40.57
C ALA A 97 -19.11 26.21 -42.10
N ALA A 98 -18.27 25.34 -42.67
CA ALA A 98 -18.31 25.03 -44.10
C ALA A 98 -19.65 24.38 -44.51
N ALA A 99 -20.18 23.47 -43.68
CA ALA A 99 -21.47 22.83 -43.95
C ALA A 99 -22.63 23.83 -43.98
N ILE A 100 -22.64 24.81 -43.07
CA ILE A 100 -23.66 25.88 -43.03
C ILE A 100 -23.60 26.75 -44.28
N ILE A 101 -22.39 27.13 -44.74
CA ILE A 101 -22.23 27.95 -45.95
C ILE A 101 -22.73 27.20 -47.19
N ILE A 102 -22.41 25.91 -47.31
CA ILE A 102 -22.86 25.08 -48.43
C ILE A 102 -24.38 24.95 -48.42
N THR A 103 -24.99 24.66 -47.26
CA THR A 103 -26.46 24.53 -47.15
C THR A 103 -27.17 25.85 -47.44
N ALA A 104 -26.66 26.98 -46.92
CA ALA A 104 -27.21 28.29 -47.22
C ALA A 104 -27.09 28.65 -48.71
N GLY A 105 -25.96 28.31 -49.35
CA GLY A 105 -25.76 28.52 -50.78
C GLY A 105 -26.72 27.70 -51.64
N VAL A 106 -26.94 26.42 -51.31
CA VAL A 106 -27.87 25.54 -52.04
C VAL A 106 -29.33 26.00 -51.88
N LEU A 107 -29.74 26.39 -50.66
CA LEU A 107 -31.09 26.90 -50.41
C LEU A 107 -31.33 28.25 -51.07
N GLY A 108 -30.33 29.14 -51.04
CA GLY A 108 -30.41 30.43 -51.72
C GLY A 108 -30.51 30.28 -53.25
N TYR A 109 -29.81 29.30 -53.82
CA TYR A 109 -29.89 28.99 -55.24
C TYR A 109 -31.29 28.50 -55.65
N GLN A 110 -31.90 27.60 -54.88
CA GLN A 110 -33.25 27.10 -55.18
C GLN A 110 -34.37 28.13 -54.96
N ALA A 111 -34.12 29.21 -54.22
CA ALA A 111 -35.08 30.29 -54.02
C ALA A 111 -35.02 31.38 -55.11
N TYR A 112 -34.01 31.32 -55.99
CA TYR A 112 -33.77 32.31 -57.05
C TYR A 112 -34.16 31.80 -58.45
N ASP A 113 -34.44 30.50 -58.60
CA ASP A 113 -35.14 29.87 -59.73
C ASP A 113 -36.67 29.89 -59.48
#